data_AF-A0AAV0J9W1-F1
#
_entry.id   AF-A0AAV0J9W1-F1
#
_cell.length_a   1.000
_cell.length_b   1.000
_cell.length_c   1.000
_cell.angle_alpha   90.00
_cell.angle_beta   90.00
_cell.angle_gamma   90.00
#
_symmetry.space_group_name_H-M   'P 1'
#
loop_
_entity.id
_entity.type
_entity.pdbx_description
1 polymer ?
#
loop_
_entity_poly.entity_id
_entity_poly.type
_entity_poly.pdbx_seq_one_letter_code
_entity_poly.pdbx_strand_id
1 'polypeptide(L)'
;MTDPVIVASGQTYERAFIKNWIELGLTVCPKTRHTLAHTNLIPNYTVKALIANWCELNNVKLPVPIVSSPTTETRADLSGLETQVKKLVEDLNSDSIDTQREATGQLRLLAKHNMDNRIVISNCGAITLLVNLLRSTDLKIQENAVTALLNLSINDNNKTAIANAEAIEPLIYVLETGSHEAKENSAATLFSLSVIEENKVRIGRSGAIGPLVDLLGNGTPRGKKDAATALFNLSIFHENKARIVAAGAVKHLVELMDPAAGMVDKAVAVLANLATIPEGRNAIGQQGGIPVLVEVVELGSARGKENAAAALLQLCTNSNRFCNNVLQEGAVPPLVALSQNGTPRAKEKVHIFFWGVLGLKAKIS
;
A
#
# COMPACT_ATOMS: atom_id res chain seq x y z
N MET A 1 -14.46 -32.50 -2.48
CA MET A 1 -13.63 -31.28 -2.44
C MET A 1 -14.37 -30.27 -1.59
N THR A 2 -13.73 -29.70 -0.58
CA THR A 2 -14.24 -28.69 0.36
C THR A 2 -13.79 -27.27 0.00
N ASP A 3 -12.58 -27.10 -0.55
CA ASP A 3 -12.07 -25.80 -0.99
C ASP A 3 -11.43 -25.89 -2.39
N PRO A 4 -12.24 -25.88 -3.47
CA PRO A 4 -11.74 -26.02 -4.82
C PRO A 4 -10.99 -24.77 -5.31
N VAL A 5 -9.84 -24.97 -5.92
CA VAL A 5 -8.97 -23.93 -6.52
C VAL A 5 -8.53 -24.30 -7.92
N ILE A 6 -8.31 -23.30 -8.77
CA ILE A 6 -7.78 -23.42 -10.12
C ILE A 6 -6.27 -23.13 -10.10
N VAL A 7 -5.49 -24.01 -10.72
CA VAL A 7 -4.05 -23.79 -10.99
C VAL A 7 -3.82 -23.20 -12.39
N ALA A 8 -2.59 -22.79 -12.70
CA ALA A 8 -2.22 -22.19 -13.99
C ALA A 8 -2.64 -23.00 -15.24
N SER A 9 -2.76 -24.33 -15.11
CA SER A 9 -3.21 -25.20 -16.21
C SER A 9 -4.73 -25.19 -16.44
N GLY A 10 -5.49 -24.40 -15.69
CA GLY A 10 -6.96 -24.36 -15.72
C GLY A 10 -7.65 -25.53 -15.01
N GLN A 11 -6.89 -26.50 -14.47
CA GLN A 11 -7.46 -27.62 -13.73
C GLN A 11 -7.86 -27.20 -12.31
N THR A 12 -8.94 -27.80 -11.81
CA THR A 12 -9.44 -27.57 -10.45
C THR A 12 -9.00 -28.70 -9.52
N TYR A 13 -8.50 -28.33 -8.34
CA TYR A 13 -8.07 -29.25 -7.29
C TYR A 13 -8.58 -28.79 -5.92
N GLU A 14 -8.54 -29.67 -4.94
CA GLU A 14 -8.67 -29.28 -3.54
C GLU A 14 -7.42 -28.51 -3.08
N ARG A 15 -7.61 -27.33 -2.45
CA ARG A 15 -6.52 -26.42 -2.08
C ARG A 15 -5.43 -27.12 -1.28
N ALA A 16 -5.83 -27.89 -0.27
CA ALA A 16 -4.90 -28.51 0.67
C ALA A 16 -3.88 -29.44 -0.04
N PHE A 17 -4.36 -30.27 -0.96
CA PHE A 17 -3.51 -31.23 -1.68
C PHE A 17 -2.62 -30.56 -2.74
N ILE A 18 -3.17 -29.61 -3.50
CA ILE A 18 -2.39 -28.94 -4.56
C ILE A 18 -1.37 -27.95 -3.99
N LYS A 19 -1.66 -27.36 -2.82
CA LYS A 19 -0.71 -26.54 -2.08
C LYS A 19 0.48 -27.38 -1.60
N ASN A 20 0.22 -28.53 -0.95
CA ASN A 20 1.28 -29.45 -0.52
C ASN A 20 2.12 -29.97 -1.71
N TRP A 21 1.47 -30.30 -2.83
CA TRP A 21 2.17 -30.69 -4.06
C TRP A 21 3.19 -29.64 -4.53
N ILE A 22 2.79 -28.37 -4.55
CA ILE A 22 3.67 -27.25 -4.93
C ILE A 22 4.77 -27.02 -3.88
N GLU A 23 4.45 -27.15 -2.59
CA GLU A 23 5.41 -27.00 -1.47
C GLU A 23 6.51 -28.08 -1.48
N LEU A 24 6.21 -29.28 -1.99
CA LEU A 24 7.21 -30.33 -2.24
C LEU A 24 8.10 -30.07 -3.47
N GLY A 25 7.98 -28.89 -4.10
CA GLY A 25 8.74 -28.51 -5.29
C GLY A 25 8.23 -29.11 -6.60
N LEU A 26 7.07 -29.78 -6.58
CA LEU A 26 6.49 -30.39 -7.78
C LEU A 26 5.73 -29.33 -8.58
N THR A 27 6.42 -28.68 -9.52
CA THR A 27 5.86 -27.60 -10.35
C THR A 27 5.13 -28.09 -11.60
N VAL A 28 4.79 -29.38 -11.68
CA VAL A 28 4.02 -29.99 -12.77
C VAL A 28 2.56 -30.19 -12.36
N CYS A 29 1.64 -29.94 -13.28
CA CYS A 29 0.21 -30.19 -13.08
C CYS A 29 -0.04 -31.71 -12.93
N PRO A 30 -0.67 -32.18 -11.83
CA PRO A 30 -0.87 -33.62 -11.58
C PRO A 30 -1.61 -34.36 -12.70
N LYS A 31 -2.57 -33.68 -13.36
CA LYS A 31 -3.43 -34.30 -14.37
C LYS A 31 -2.87 -34.17 -15.79
N THR A 32 -2.36 -32.99 -16.15
CA THR A 32 -1.91 -32.72 -17.52
C THR A 32 -0.43 -32.99 -17.72
N ARG A 33 0.35 -33.18 -16.65
CA ARG A 33 1.81 -33.35 -16.63
C ARG A 33 2.61 -32.20 -17.25
N HIS A 34 1.97 -31.09 -17.59
CA HIS A 34 2.63 -29.87 -18.03
C HIS A 34 3.11 -29.03 -16.85
N THR A 35 4.24 -28.35 -17.00
CA THR A 35 4.76 -27.39 -16.01
C THR A 35 3.78 -26.23 -15.82
N LEU A 36 3.54 -25.86 -14.56
CA LEU A 36 2.68 -24.73 -14.20
C LEU A 36 3.41 -23.42 -14.49
N ALA A 37 2.80 -22.51 -15.25
CA ALA A 37 3.37 -21.19 -15.55
C ALA A 37 3.54 -20.30 -14.30
N HIS A 38 2.72 -20.52 -13.27
CA HIS A 38 2.80 -19.89 -11.96
C HIS A 38 2.18 -20.79 -10.89
N THR A 39 2.50 -20.54 -9.62
CA THR A 39 2.04 -21.31 -8.46
C THR A 39 0.80 -20.73 -7.77
N ASN A 40 0.24 -19.63 -8.28
CA ASN A 40 -0.97 -19.01 -7.72
C ASN A 40 -2.17 -19.96 -7.76
N LEU A 41 -2.94 -19.99 -6.66
CA LEU A 41 -4.14 -20.79 -6.49
C LEU A 41 -5.37 -19.88 -6.45
N ILE A 42 -6.17 -19.89 -7.52
CA ILE A 42 -7.35 -19.04 -7.67
C ILE A 42 -8.57 -19.78 -7.10
N PRO A 43 -9.34 -19.22 -6.14
CA PRO A 43 -10.56 -19.86 -5.65
C PRO A 43 -11.58 -20.15 -6.78
N ASN A 44 -12.16 -21.36 -6.79
CA ASN A 44 -13.20 -21.74 -7.75
C ASN A 44 -14.58 -21.73 -7.08
N TYR A 45 -15.17 -20.53 -6.93
CA TYR A 45 -16.47 -20.36 -6.30
C TYR A 45 -17.60 -21.10 -7.01
N THR A 46 -17.53 -21.23 -8.35
CA THR A 46 -18.53 -21.94 -9.16
C THR A 46 -18.58 -23.42 -8.79
N VAL A 47 -17.43 -24.10 -8.76
CA VAL A 47 -17.37 -25.52 -8.34
C VAL A 47 -17.77 -25.68 -6.89
N LYS A 48 -17.40 -24.73 -6.02
CA LYS A 48 -17.79 -24.75 -4.60
C LYS A 48 -19.31 -24.69 -4.43
N ALA A 49 -19.99 -23.80 -5.17
CA ALA A 49 -21.44 -23.68 -5.15
C ALA A 49 -22.14 -24.93 -5.72
N LEU A 50 -21.62 -25.51 -6.80
CA LEU A 50 -22.15 -26.75 -7.39
C LEU A 50 -22.05 -27.93 -6.43
N ILE A 51 -20.93 -28.07 -5.72
CA ILE A 51 -20.75 -29.12 -4.70
C ILE A 51 -21.71 -28.92 -3.53
N ALA A 52 -21.86 -27.68 -3.04
CA ALA A 52 -22.78 -27.37 -1.96
C ALA A 52 -24.23 -27.74 -2.32
N ASN A 53 -24.69 -27.35 -3.51
CA ASN A 53 -26.03 -27.67 -4.02
C ASN A 53 -26.23 -29.19 -4.17
N TRP A 54 -25.25 -29.90 -4.73
CA TRP A 54 -25.33 -31.36 -4.86
C TRP A 54 -25.42 -32.05 -3.48
N CYS A 55 -24.65 -31.59 -2.50
CA CYS A 55 -24.67 -32.13 -1.14
C CYS A 55 -26.02 -31.92 -0.45
N GLU A 56 -26.65 -30.76 -0.64
CA GLU A 56 -27.98 -30.45 -0.11
C GLU A 56 -29.05 -31.37 -0.72
N LEU A 57 -29.03 -31.54 -2.05
CA LEU A 57 -29.99 -32.40 -2.77
C LEU A 57 -29.87 -33.90 -2.43
N ASN A 58 -28.67 -34.36 -2.07
CA ASN A 58 -28.41 -35.77 -1.79
C ASN A 58 -28.28 -36.08 -0.29
N ASN A 59 -28.57 -35.10 0.57
CA ASN A 59 -28.47 -35.22 2.03
C ASN A 59 -27.08 -35.69 2.52
N VAL A 60 -26.04 -35.33 1.77
CA VAL A 60 -24.64 -35.67 2.07
C VAL A 60 -24.02 -34.50 2.83
N LYS A 61 -23.68 -34.71 4.10
CA LYS A 61 -22.88 -33.73 4.85
C LYS A 61 -21.45 -33.73 4.31
N LEU A 62 -20.98 -32.58 3.84
CA LEU A 62 -19.58 -32.41 3.49
C LEU A 62 -18.72 -32.70 4.74
N PRO A 63 -17.64 -33.49 4.61
CA PRO A 63 -16.66 -33.60 5.67
C PRO A 63 -16.20 -32.19 6.06
N VAL A 64 -16.19 -31.89 7.36
CA VAL A 64 -15.47 -30.72 7.90
C VAL A 64 -14.09 -30.74 7.26
N PRO A 65 -13.55 -29.62 6.76
CA PRO A 65 -12.31 -29.61 6.00
C PRO A 65 -11.29 -30.49 6.73
N ILE A 66 -10.84 -31.55 6.04
CA ILE A 66 -9.60 -32.21 6.41
C ILE A 66 -8.56 -31.14 6.10
N VAL A 67 -8.39 -30.22 7.05
CA VAL A 67 -7.12 -29.55 7.27
C VAL A 67 -6.15 -30.71 7.19
N SER A 68 -5.31 -30.74 6.15
CA SER A 68 -4.07 -31.50 6.18
C SER A 68 -3.52 -31.23 7.56
N SER A 69 -3.63 -32.22 8.44
CA SER A 69 -3.39 -32.05 9.86
C SER A 69 -2.04 -31.37 9.97
N PRO A 70 -1.97 -30.09 10.37
CA PRO A 70 -0.71 -29.63 10.91
C PRO A 70 -0.54 -30.53 12.12
N THR A 71 0.65 -31.09 12.26
CA THR A 71 1.02 -31.99 13.36
C THR A 71 0.33 -31.53 14.64
N THR A 72 -0.14 -32.46 15.47
CA THR A 72 -0.88 -32.21 16.71
C THR A 72 -0.22 -31.11 17.59
N GLU A 73 1.09 -30.89 17.39
CA GLU A 73 1.90 -29.75 17.84
C GLU A 73 1.38 -28.36 17.41
N THR A 74 1.05 -28.10 16.14
CA THR A 74 0.63 -26.77 15.66
C THR A 74 -0.77 -26.36 16.15
N ARG A 75 -1.68 -27.33 16.35
CA ARG A 75 -3.01 -27.06 16.94
C ARG A 75 -2.92 -26.78 18.44
N ALA A 76 -2.05 -27.49 19.15
CA ALA A 76 -1.77 -27.22 20.57
C ALA A 76 -1.11 -25.85 20.74
N ASP A 77 -0.16 -25.50 19.86
CA ASP A 77 0.54 -24.21 19.86
C ASP A 77 -0.42 -23.03 19.59
N LEU A 78 -1.36 -23.18 18.65
CA LEU A 78 -2.39 -22.16 18.40
C LEU A 78 -3.36 -21.97 19.57
N SER A 79 -3.73 -23.04 20.28
CA SER A 79 -4.57 -22.97 21.49
C SER A 79 -3.85 -22.26 22.64
N GLY A 80 -2.55 -22.56 22.82
CA GLY A 80 -1.68 -21.88 23.79
C GLY A 80 -1.54 -20.39 23.46
N LEU A 81 -1.29 -20.07 22.19
CA LEU A 81 -1.23 -18.70 21.69
C LEU A 81 -2.55 -17.95 21.90
N GLU A 82 -3.70 -18.56 21.57
CA GLU A 82 -5.01 -17.93 21.77
C GLU A 82 -5.25 -17.61 23.25
N THR A 83 -4.88 -18.53 24.15
CA THR A 83 -4.97 -18.33 25.60
C THR A 83 -4.06 -17.19 26.05
N GLN A 84 -2.82 -17.15 25.56
CA GLN A 84 -1.88 -16.06 25.84
C GLN A 84 -2.43 -14.72 25.36
N VAL A 85 -2.93 -14.66 24.13
CA VAL A 85 -3.48 -13.43 23.54
C VAL A 85 -4.71 -12.96 24.30
N LYS A 86 -5.62 -13.85 24.70
CA LYS A 86 -6.79 -13.50 25.53
C LYS A 86 -6.38 -12.84 26.84
N LYS A 87 -5.37 -13.39 27.53
CA LYS A 87 -4.81 -12.78 28.73
C LYS A 87 -4.24 -11.38 28.44
N LEU A 88 -3.48 -11.23 27.36
CA LEU A 88 -2.93 -9.92 26.97
C LEU A 88 -4.05 -8.90 26.67
N VAL A 89 -5.14 -9.34 26.04
CA VAL A 89 -6.33 -8.51 25.77
C VAL A 89 -7.02 -8.07 27.06
N GLU A 90 -7.10 -8.92 28.08
CA GLU A 90 -7.58 -8.56 29.42
C GLU A 90 -6.65 -7.52 30.06
N ASP A 91 -5.33 -7.74 29.98
CA ASP A 91 -4.30 -6.85 30.54
C ASP A 91 -4.30 -5.45 29.88
N LEU A 92 -4.75 -5.31 28.62
CA LEU A 92 -4.93 -4.01 27.97
C LEU A 92 -5.95 -3.10 28.67
N ASN A 93 -6.90 -3.67 29.42
CA ASN A 93 -7.91 -2.92 30.18
C ASN A 93 -7.52 -2.74 31.66
N SER A 94 -6.31 -3.14 32.06
CA SER A 94 -5.84 -2.96 33.44
C SER A 94 -5.73 -1.47 33.80
N ASP A 95 -6.00 -1.11 35.06
CA ASP A 95 -5.73 0.23 35.59
C ASP A 95 -4.23 0.53 35.74
N SER A 96 -3.38 -0.52 35.67
CA SER A 96 -1.93 -0.39 35.77
C SER A 96 -1.32 -0.05 34.41
N ILE A 97 -0.69 1.13 34.32
CA ILE A 97 0.05 1.57 33.14
C ILE A 97 1.17 0.59 32.78
N ASP A 98 1.86 0.01 33.77
CA ASP A 98 2.93 -0.96 33.51
C ASP A 98 2.38 -2.25 32.89
N THR A 99 1.22 -2.71 33.36
CA THR A 99 0.52 -3.88 32.81
C THR A 99 0.07 -3.63 31.37
N GLN A 100 -0.56 -2.47 31.10
CA GLN A 100 -0.94 -2.08 29.75
C GLN A 100 0.28 -1.96 28.82
N ARG A 101 1.40 -1.40 29.32
CA ARG A 101 2.63 -1.23 28.54
C ARG A 101 3.24 -2.55 28.13
N GLU A 102 3.32 -3.49 29.07
CA GLU A 102 3.80 -4.86 28.81
C GLU A 102 2.87 -5.57 27.83
N ALA A 103 1.57 -5.56 28.07
CA ALA A 103 0.59 -6.24 27.23
C ALA A 103 0.61 -5.71 25.78
N THR A 104 0.62 -4.39 25.61
CA THR A 104 0.71 -3.76 24.28
C THR A 104 2.03 -4.09 23.59
N GLY A 105 3.14 -4.14 24.35
CA GLY A 105 4.46 -4.53 23.85
C GLY A 105 4.49 -5.98 23.36
N GLN A 106 3.91 -6.91 24.12
CA GLN A 106 3.83 -8.32 23.74
C GLN A 106 2.94 -8.53 22.51
N LEU A 107 1.78 -7.87 22.43
CA LEU A 107 0.93 -7.93 21.24
C LEU A 107 1.64 -7.38 19.99
N ARG A 108 2.41 -6.30 20.11
CA ARG A 108 3.28 -5.79 19.03
C ARG A 108 4.26 -6.86 18.54
N LEU A 109 4.94 -7.56 19.45
CA LEU A 109 5.91 -8.60 19.12
C LEU A 109 5.25 -9.82 18.46
N LEU A 110 4.14 -10.30 19.02
CA LEU A 110 3.37 -11.41 18.46
C LEU A 110 2.87 -11.08 17.05
N ALA A 111 2.32 -9.88 16.84
CA ALA A 111 1.82 -9.44 15.54
C ALA A 111 2.94 -9.33 14.49
N LYS A 112 4.19 -9.06 14.89
CA LYS A 112 5.33 -9.00 13.98
C LYS A 112 5.71 -10.37 13.40
N HIS A 113 5.50 -11.44 14.16
CA HIS A 113 6.13 -12.73 13.93
C HIS A 113 5.64 -13.46 12.66
N ASN A 114 4.34 -13.73 12.55
CA ASN A 114 3.78 -14.50 11.43
C ASN A 114 2.32 -14.09 11.14
N MET A 115 1.68 -14.75 10.16
CA MET A 115 0.30 -14.44 9.76
C MET A 115 -0.73 -14.98 10.76
N ASP A 116 -0.51 -16.18 11.31
CA ASP A 116 -1.44 -16.83 12.23
C ASP A 116 -1.63 -16.01 13.53
N ASN A 117 -0.53 -15.47 14.08
CA ASN A 117 -0.57 -14.58 15.23
C ASN A 117 -1.45 -13.34 14.97
N ARG A 118 -1.33 -12.75 13.78
CA ARG A 118 -2.14 -11.56 13.41
C ARG A 118 -3.63 -11.90 13.37
N ILE A 119 -3.98 -13.10 12.90
CA ILE A 119 -5.36 -13.58 12.86
C ILE A 119 -5.86 -13.83 14.29
N VAL A 120 -5.09 -14.53 15.12
CA VAL A 120 -5.47 -14.83 16.51
C VAL A 120 -5.66 -13.55 17.33
N ILE A 121 -4.73 -12.60 17.23
CA ILE A 121 -4.83 -11.29 17.90
C ILE A 121 -6.11 -10.55 17.50
N SER A 122 -6.43 -10.51 16.20
CA SER A 122 -7.66 -9.89 15.70
C SER A 122 -8.91 -10.61 16.25
N ASN A 123 -8.94 -11.94 16.19
CA ASN A 123 -10.08 -12.75 16.61
C ASN A 123 -10.33 -12.68 18.13
N CYS A 124 -9.30 -12.41 18.92
CA CYS A 124 -9.44 -12.19 20.36
C CYS A 124 -9.93 -10.77 20.72
N GLY A 125 -10.24 -9.93 19.74
CA GLY A 125 -10.82 -8.59 19.98
C GLY A 125 -9.79 -7.50 20.33
N ALA A 126 -8.49 -7.75 20.12
CA ALA A 126 -7.45 -6.78 20.49
C ALA A 126 -7.52 -5.46 19.71
N ILE A 127 -8.04 -5.47 18.48
CA ILE A 127 -7.99 -4.30 17.57
C ILE A 127 -8.66 -3.07 18.21
N THR A 128 -9.88 -3.19 18.71
CA THR A 128 -10.62 -2.05 19.29
C THR A 128 -9.89 -1.47 20.51
N LEU A 129 -9.31 -2.32 21.35
CA LEU A 129 -8.54 -1.89 22.51
C LEU A 129 -7.25 -1.18 22.09
N LEU A 130 -6.52 -1.74 21.13
CA LEU A 130 -5.32 -1.11 20.57
C LEU A 130 -5.64 0.26 19.94
N VAL A 131 -6.78 0.40 19.27
CA VAL A 131 -7.24 1.69 18.73
C VAL A 131 -7.50 2.70 19.84
N ASN A 132 -8.15 2.31 20.93
CA ASN A 132 -8.36 3.19 22.09
C ASN A 132 -7.04 3.66 22.71
N LEU A 133 -6.06 2.76 22.81
CA LEU A 133 -4.73 3.04 23.37
C LEU A 133 -3.89 3.99 22.50
N LEU A 134 -4.28 4.28 21.26
CA LEU A 134 -3.66 5.33 20.44
C LEU A 134 -3.81 6.73 21.06
N ARG A 135 -4.80 6.93 21.95
CA ARG A 135 -4.98 8.19 22.70
C ARG A 135 -4.34 8.17 24.09
N SER A 136 -3.58 7.13 24.43
CA SER A 136 -2.89 7.06 25.72
C SER A 136 -1.91 8.24 25.89
N THR A 137 -1.84 8.76 27.11
CA THR A 137 -0.84 9.77 27.50
C THR A 137 0.55 9.16 27.73
N ASP A 138 0.62 7.83 27.89
CA ASP A 138 1.90 7.12 27.95
C ASP A 138 2.42 6.89 26.52
N LEU A 139 3.53 7.54 26.19
CA LEU A 139 4.13 7.48 24.85
C LEU A 139 4.53 6.06 24.44
N LYS A 140 4.90 5.20 25.40
CA LYS A 140 5.33 3.83 25.07
C LYS A 140 4.13 2.94 24.75
N ILE A 141 3.03 3.10 25.46
CA ILE A 141 1.75 2.45 25.13
C ILE A 141 1.29 2.90 23.74
N GLN A 142 1.23 4.21 23.48
CA GLN A 142 0.79 4.75 22.19
C GLN A 142 1.65 4.22 21.03
N GLU A 143 2.98 4.26 21.17
CA GLU A 143 3.92 3.76 20.17
C GLU A 143 3.77 2.24 19.94
N ASN A 144 3.65 1.45 21.02
CA ASN A 144 3.44 0.01 20.89
C ASN A 144 2.09 -0.30 20.22
N ALA A 145 1.03 0.44 20.55
CA ALA A 145 -0.30 0.26 20.00
C ALA A 145 -0.32 0.53 18.49
N VAL A 146 0.22 1.67 18.04
CA VAL A 146 0.29 1.99 16.60
C VAL A 146 1.17 0.99 15.84
N THR A 147 2.25 0.52 16.45
CA THR A 147 3.12 -0.49 15.83
C THR A 147 2.44 -1.86 15.74
N ALA A 148 1.67 -2.24 16.76
CA ALA A 148 0.87 -3.45 16.73
C ALA A 148 -0.18 -3.37 15.61
N LEU A 149 -0.90 -2.24 15.47
CA LEU A 149 -1.87 -2.03 14.40
C LEU A 149 -1.22 -2.07 13.00
N LEU A 150 -0.05 -1.46 12.82
CA LEU A 150 0.73 -1.55 11.58
C LEU A 150 1.06 -3.01 11.23
N ASN A 151 1.51 -3.79 12.23
CA ASN A 151 1.78 -5.20 12.01
C ASN A 151 0.47 -5.94 11.65
N LEU A 152 -0.62 -5.72 12.38
CA LEU A 152 -1.89 -6.37 12.09
C LEU A 152 -2.41 -6.03 10.70
N SER A 153 -2.21 -4.80 10.21
CA SER A 153 -2.69 -4.35 8.90
C SER A 153 -1.98 -5.01 7.71
N ILE A 154 -0.90 -5.75 7.92
CA ILE A 154 -0.28 -6.56 6.85
C ILE A 154 -1.26 -7.63 6.34
N ASN A 155 -2.16 -8.14 7.18
CA ASN A 155 -3.24 -9.04 6.77
C ASN A 155 -4.45 -8.24 6.23
N ASP A 156 -4.99 -8.62 5.06
CA ASP A 156 -6.10 -7.89 4.41
C ASP A 156 -7.40 -7.90 5.22
N ASN A 157 -7.78 -9.02 5.86
CA ASN A 157 -8.97 -9.08 6.69
C ASN A 157 -8.84 -8.14 7.91
N ASN A 158 -7.64 -8.07 8.48
CA ASN A 158 -7.36 -7.17 9.60
C ASN A 158 -7.38 -5.70 9.17
N LYS A 159 -6.99 -5.34 7.94
CA LYS A 159 -7.14 -3.95 7.45
C LYS A 159 -8.59 -3.48 7.56
N THR A 160 -9.52 -4.32 7.11
CA THR A 160 -10.97 -4.04 7.20
C THR A 160 -11.41 -3.96 8.65
N ALA A 161 -10.96 -4.88 9.51
CA ALA A 161 -11.30 -4.86 10.94
C ALA A 161 -10.78 -3.59 11.65
N ILE A 162 -9.55 -3.15 11.36
CA ILE A 162 -8.96 -1.92 11.89
C ILE A 162 -9.77 -0.69 11.44
N ALA A 163 -10.15 -0.63 10.16
CA ALA A 163 -10.94 0.48 9.64
C ALA A 163 -12.37 0.53 10.23
N ASN A 164 -12.98 -0.64 10.47
CA ASN A 164 -14.30 -0.77 11.11
C ASN A 164 -14.25 -0.45 12.61
N ALA A 165 -13.08 -0.54 13.24
CA ALA A 165 -12.85 -0.10 14.62
C ALA A 165 -12.62 1.43 14.73
N GLU A 166 -12.98 2.21 13.69
CA GLU A 166 -12.84 3.67 13.65
C GLU A 166 -11.41 4.18 13.92
N ALA A 167 -10.40 3.43 13.47
CA ALA A 167 -8.99 3.75 13.73
C ALA A 167 -8.46 5.00 13.01
N ILE A 168 -9.15 5.54 12.00
CA ILE A 168 -8.61 6.62 11.15
C ILE A 168 -8.32 7.88 11.97
N GLU A 169 -9.27 8.38 12.76
CA GLU A 169 -9.05 9.59 13.57
C GLU A 169 -8.02 9.39 14.69
N PRO A 170 -8.04 8.28 15.47
CA PRO A 170 -6.97 7.97 16.41
C PRO A 170 -5.57 7.87 15.78
N LEU A 171 -5.45 7.33 14.56
CA LEU A 171 -4.18 7.31 13.83
C LEU A 171 -3.72 8.72 13.46
N ILE A 172 -4.63 9.59 13.01
CA ILE A 172 -4.30 11.00 12.72
C ILE A 172 -3.82 11.70 13.99
N TYR A 173 -4.47 11.46 15.12
CA TYR A 173 -4.02 11.98 16.42
C TYR A 173 -2.57 11.57 16.73
N VAL A 174 -2.21 10.28 16.55
CA VAL A 174 -0.82 9.82 16.74
C VAL A 174 0.14 10.48 15.74
N LEU A 175 -0.30 10.70 14.50
CA LEU A 175 0.49 11.36 13.47
C LEU A 175 0.81 12.83 13.85
N GLU A 176 -0.06 13.49 14.60
CA GLU A 176 0.12 14.86 15.08
C GLU A 176 0.94 14.93 16.38
N THR A 177 0.65 14.07 17.36
CA THR A 177 1.15 14.22 18.74
C THR A 177 2.21 13.20 19.15
N GLY A 178 2.39 12.12 18.40
CA GLY A 178 3.22 10.98 18.81
C GLY A 178 4.73 11.24 18.74
N SER A 179 5.50 10.28 19.27
CA SER A 179 6.96 10.21 19.06
C SER A 179 7.30 10.10 17.56
N HIS A 180 8.56 10.35 17.18
CA HIS A 180 8.97 10.16 15.77
C HIS A 180 8.64 8.75 15.24
N GLU A 181 8.91 7.70 16.02
CA GLU A 181 8.57 6.32 15.65
C GLU A 181 7.05 6.10 15.57
N ALA A 182 6.27 6.68 16.49
CA ALA A 182 4.82 6.55 16.47
C ALA A 182 4.20 7.26 15.24
N LYS A 183 4.70 8.45 14.88
CA LYS A 183 4.27 9.19 13.67
C LYS A 183 4.58 8.40 12.39
N GLU A 184 5.79 7.85 12.28
CA GLU A 184 6.20 6.98 11.18
C GLU A 184 5.25 5.77 11.04
N ASN A 185 5.03 5.05 12.14
CA ASN A 185 4.15 3.87 12.14
C ASN A 185 2.69 4.23 11.89
N SER A 186 2.23 5.41 12.30
CA SER A 186 0.89 5.91 11.97
C SER A 186 0.74 6.17 10.47
N ALA A 187 1.70 6.88 9.86
CA ALA A 187 1.71 7.13 8.42
C ALA A 187 1.74 5.81 7.61
N ALA A 188 2.55 4.85 8.04
CA ALA A 188 2.61 3.53 7.42
C ALA A 188 1.30 2.74 7.58
N THR A 189 0.63 2.83 8.73
CA THR A 189 -0.68 2.21 8.96
C THR A 189 -1.74 2.84 8.05
N LEU A 190 -1.80 4.18 7.97
CA LEU A 190 -2.72 4.90 7.08
C LEU A 190 -2.50 4.52 5.61
N PHE A 191 -1.23 4.41 5.17
CA PHE A 191 -0.90 3.87 3.85
C PHE A 191 -1.49 2.47 3.66
N SER A 192 -1.23 1.55 4.61
CA SER A 192 -1.71 0.17 4.56
C SER A 192 -3.23 0.09 4.42
N LEU A 193 -3.97 0.90 5.19
CA LEU A 193 -5.43 0.96 5.14
C LEU A 193 -5.97 1.58 3.84
N SER A 194 -5.26 2.56 3.27
CA SER A 194 -5.67 3.26 2.05
C SER A 194 -5.63 2.40 0.77
N VAL A 195 -5.05 1.20 0.84
CA VAL A 195 -5.13 0.20 -0.26
C VAL A 195 -6.58 -0.19 -0.53
N ILE A 196 -7.46 -0.15 0.47
CA ILE A 196 -8.91 -0.29 0.32
C ILE A 196 -9.49 1.04 -0.17
N GLU A 197 -10.27 1.01 -1.25
CA GLU A 197 -10.80 2.23 -1.91
C GLU A 197 -11.65 3.08 -0.97
N GLU A 198 -12.57 2.48 -0.21
CA GLU A 198 -13.44 3.17 0.73
C GLU A 198 -12.63 3.90 1.81
N ASN A 199 -11.57 3.25 2.32
CA ASN A 199 -10.67 3.84 3.30
C ASN A 199 -9.84 4.97 2.71
N LYS A 200 -9.40 4.87 1.46
CA LYS A 200 -8.67 5.93 0.76
C LYS A 200 -9.48 7.24 0.73
N VAL A 201 -10.78 7.12 0.45
CA VAL A 201 -11.71 8.26 0.44
C VAL A 201 -11.91 8.81 1.85
N ARG A 202 -12.14 7.94 2.85
CA ARG A 202 -12.31 8.34 4.26
C ARG A 202 -11.07 9.07 4.79
N ILE A 203 -9.89 8.47 4.68
CA ILE A 203 -8.61 9.05 5.16
C ILE A 203 -8.37 10.44 4.57
N GLY A 204 -8.60 10.61 3.26
CA GLY A 204 -8.42 11.89 2.59
C GLY A 204 -9.39 12.98 3.05
N ARG A 205 -10.58 12.61 3.56
CA ARG A 205 -11.59 13.54 4.10
C ARG A 205 -11.45 13.79 5.60
N SER A 206 -10.79 12.89 6.34
CA SER A 206 -10.63 12.97 7.81
C SER A 206 -9.53 13.94 8.29
N GLY A 207 -8.91 14.71 7.40
CA GLY A 207 -7.85 15.67 7.76
C GLY A 207 -6.43 15.10 7.82
N ALA A 208 -6.22 13.82 7.48
CA ALA A 208 -4.89 13.18 7.54
C ALA A 208 -3.82 13.84 6.65
N ILE A 209 -4.22 14.53 5.59
CA ILE A 209 -3.31 15.07 4.57
C ILE A 209 -2.37 16.13 5.15
N GLY A 210 -2.86 17.03 6.01
CA GLY A 210 -2.01 18.07 6.62
C GLY A 210 -0.87 17.48 7.45
N PRO A 211 -1.16 16.62 8.44
CA PRO A 211 -0.14 15.94 9.23
C PRO A 211 0.81 15.05 8.41
N LEU A 212 0.32 14.41 7.34
CA LEU A 212 1.19 13.66 6.42
C LEU A 212 2.16 14.59 5.68
N VAL A 213 1.74 15.78 5.28
CA VAL A 213 2.63 16.76 4.64
C VAL A 213 3.61 17.38 5.63
N ASP A 214 3.21 17.61 6.88
CA ASP A 214 4.14 18.00 7.95
C ASP A 214 5.23 16.93 8.14
N LEU A 215 4.85 15.65 8.24
CA LEU A 215 5.81 14.55 8.34
C LEU A 215 6.72 14.44 7.09
N LEU A 216 6.20 14.77 5.91
CA LEU A 216 6.97 14.80 4.66
C LEU A 216 8.08 15.88 4.69
N GLY A 217 7.82 17.03 5.29
CA GLY A 217 8.79 18.12 5.38
C GLY A 217 9.74 18.00 6.56
N ASN A 218 9.18 17.71 7.74
CA ASN A 218 9.85 17.83 9.04
C ASN A 218 10.19 16.48 9.69
N GLY A 219 9.79 15.36 9.08
CA GLY A 219 10.04 14.02 9.60
C GLY A 219 11.48 13.55 9.46
N THR A 220 11.78 12.42 10.11
CA THR A 220 13.00 11.63 9.89
C THR A 220 13.04 11.12 8.44
N PRO A 221 14.19 10.64 7.92
CA PRO A 221 14.24 10.03 6.58
C PRO A 221 13.20 8.91 6.37
N ARG A 222 12.93 8.11 7.41
CA ARG A 222 11.88 7.09 7.39
C ARG A 222 10.49 7.74 7.38
N GLY A 223 10.24 8.74 8.22
CA GLY A 223 8.98 9.47 8.26
C GLY A 223 8.62 10.11 6.93
N LYS A 224 9.60 10.75 6.27
CA LYS A 224 9.41 11.31 4.93
C LYS A 224 9.04 10.25 3.90
N LYS A 225 9.68 9.07 3.97
CA LYS A 225 9.38 7.94 3.08
C LYS A 225 7.97 7.38 3.31
N ASP A 226 7.58 7.18 4.56
CA ASP A 226 6.26 6.66 4.92
C ASP A 226 5.17 7.67 4.55
N ALA A 227 5.37 8.96 4.81
CA ALA A 227 4.49 10.04 4.38
C ALA A 227 4.34 10.12 2.85
N ALA A 228 5.45 10.12 2.10
CA ALA A 228 5.41 10.14 0.64
C ALA A 228 4.68 8.92 0.06
N THR A 229 4.81 7.75 0.70
CA THR A 229 4.15 6.52 0.27
C THR A 229 2.65 6.55 0.56
N ALA A 230 2.23 7.09 1.71
CA ALA A 230 0.83 7.34 2.02
C ALA A 230 0.21 8.35 1.04
N LEU A 231 0.86 9.49 0.82
CA LEU A 231 0.40 10.54 -0.09
C LEU A 231 0.32 10.04 -1.55
N PHE A 232 1.24 9.19 -1.99
CA PHE A 232 1.16 8.52 -3.29
C PHE A 232 -0.15 7.76 -3.43
N ASN A 233 -0.46 6.87 -2.49
CA ASN A 233 -1.66 6.05 -2.58
C ASN A 233 -2.95 6.88 -2.46
N LEU A 234 -2.95 7.91 -1.59
CA LEU A 234 -4.08 8.84 -1.46
C LEU A 234 -4.30 9.68 -2.72
N SER A 235 -3.23 10.08 -3.42
CA SER A 235 -3.30 10.91 -4.64
C SER A 235 -3.87 10.19 -5.87
N ILE A 236 -4.03 8.87 -5.80
CA ILE A 236 -4.73 8.10 -6.84
C ILE A 236 -6.20 8.53 -6.93
N PHE A 237 -6.82 8.85 -5.79
CA PHE A 237 -8.17 9.38 -5.74
C PHE A 237 -8.19 10.88 -6.08
N HIS A 238 -9.01 11.26 -7.07
CA HIS A 238 -8.96 12.58 -7.70
C HIS A 238 -9.16 13.72 -6.69
N GLU A 239 -10.15 13.62 -5.82
CA GLU A 239 -10.52 14.66 -4.86
C GLU A 239 -9.48 14.87 -3.77
N ASN A 240 -8.59 13.90 -3.54
CA ASN A 240 -7.49 14.05 -2.59
C ASN A 240 -6.35 14.89 -3.17
N LYS A 241 -6.18 14.95 -4.50
CA LYS A 241 -5.10 15.70 -5.15
C LYS A 241 -5.14 17.18 -4.77
N ALA A 242 -6.31 17.81 -4.82
CA ALA A 242 -6.47 19.22 -4.46
C ALA A 242 -6.12 19.48 -2.99
N ARG A 243 -6.50 18.56 -2.09
CA ARG A 243 -6.14 18.64 -0.66
C ARG A 243 -4.63 18.52 -0.45
N ILE A 244 -3.97 17.60 -1.15
CA ILE A 244 -2.51 17.40 -1.08
C ILE A 244 -1.76 18.65 -1.55
N VAL A 245 -2.22 19.26 -2.65
CA VAL A 245 -1.65 20.52 -3.16
C VAL A 245 -1.87 21.66 -2.18
N ALA A 246 -3.10 21.83 -1.67
CA ALA A 246 -3.45 22.88 -0.72
C ALA A 246 -2.66 22.78 0.60
N ALA A 247 -2.31 21.56 1.02
CA ALA A 247 -1.46 21.33 2.20
C ALA A 247 0.02 21.66 1.96
N GLY A 248 0.44 22.05 0.75
CA GLY A 248 1.82 22.44 0.45
C GLY A 248 2.78 21.28 0.18
N ALA A 249 2.26 20.10 -0.20
CA ALA A 249 3.09 18.92 -0.43
C ALA A 249 4.13 19.10 -1.54
N VAL A 250 3.80 19.89 -2.58
CA VAL A 250 4.60 19.99 -3.81
C VAL A 250 6.02 20.46 -3.55
N LYS A 251 6.23 21.44 -2.66
CA LYS A 251 7.57 21.93 -2.30
C LYS A 251 8.45 20.79 -1.77
N HIS A 252 7.96 20.06 -0.78
CA HIS A 252 8.68 18.94 -0.15
C HIS A 252 8.88 17.77 -1.12
N LEU A 253 7.93 17.52 -2.02
CA LEU A 253 8.08 16.50 -3.05
C LEU A 253 9.19 16.87 -4.06
N VAL A 254 9.32 18.15 -4.42
CA VAL A 254 10.43 18.61 -5.28
C VAL A 254 11.77 18.43 -4.59
N GLU A 255 11.87 18.78 -3.30
CA GLU A 255 13.09 18.55 -2.49
C GLU A 255 13.46 17.05 -2.40
N LEU A 256 12.47 16.16 -2.31
CA LEU A 256 12.68 14.70 -2.26
C LEU A 256 13.07 14.06 -3.61
N MET A 257 13.12 14.84 -4.70
CA MET A 257 13.67 14.40 -5.98
C MET A 257 15.19 14.53 -6.06
N ASP A 258 15.86 15.10 -5.05
CA ASP A 258 17.31 14.98 -4.91
C ASP A 258 17.70 13.48 -4.79
N PRO A 259 18.57 12.96 -5.67
CA PRO A 259 19.04 11.57 -5.60
C PRO A 259 19.58 11.18 -4.22
N ALA A 260 20.18 12.11 -3.47
CA ALA A 260 20.69 11.87 -2.11
C ALA A 260 19.57 11.52 -1.11
N ALA A 261 18.32 11.93 -1.38
CA ALA A 261 17.17 11.58 -0.56
C ALA A 261 16.68 10.14 -0.78
N GLY A 262 17.09 9.47 -1.88
CA GLY A 262 16.71 8.09 -2.17
C GLY A 262 15.21 7.87 -2.46
N MET A 263 14.47 8.93 -2.78
CA MET A 263 12.99 8.94 -2.87
C MET A 263 12.45 9.44 -4.22
N VAL A 264 13.31 9.65 -5.21
CA VAL A 264 13.01 10.25 -6.52
C VAL A 264 11.78 9.62 -7.18
N ASP A 265 11.78 8.29 -7.38
CA ASP A 265 10.70 7.58 -8.08
C ASP A 265 9.33 7.79 -7.41
N LYS A 266 9.30 7.82 -6.07
CA LYS A 266 8.06 8.00 -5.32
C LYS A 266 7.59 9.45 -5.40
N ALA A 267 8.50 10.40 -5.21
CA ALA A 267 8.20 11.82 -5.29
C ALA A 267 7.63 12.20 -6.67
N VAL A 268 8.32 11.79 -7.74
CA VAL A 268 7.89 12.02 -9.13
C VAL A 268 6.54 11.38 -9.41
N ALA A 269 6.26 10.18 -8.88
CA ALA A 269 4.96 9.52 -9.07
C ALA A 269 3.81 10.31 -8.41
N VAL A 270 4.04 10.88 -7.22
CA VAL A 270 3.05 11.78 -6.60
C VAL A 270 2.86 13.04 -7.45
N LEU A 271 3.95 13.70 -7.87
CA LEU A 271 3.88 14.90 -8.71
C LEU A 271 3.16 14.64 -10.04
N ALA A 272 3.38 13.48 -10.67
CA ALA A 272 2.68 13.08 -11.88
C ALA A 272 1.17 12.94 -11.65
N ASN A 273 0.75 12.37 -10.52
CA ASN A 273 -0.67 12.32 -10.15
C ASN A 273 -1.24 13.73 -9.91
N LEU A 274 -0.50 14.61 -9.24
CA LEU A 274 -0.94 15.99 -8.96
C LEU A 274 -1.00 16.85 -10.23
N ALA A 275 -0.12 16.63 -11.21
CA ALA A 275 -0.12 17.34 -12.48
C ALA A 275 -1.41 17.12 -13.31
N THR A 276 -2.21 16.10 -12.98
CA THR A 276 -3.51 15.88 -13.63
C THR A 276 -4.56 16.95 -13.29
N ILE A 277 -4.37 17.73 -12.23
CA ILE A 277 -5.27 18.83 -11.83
C ILE A 277 -4.62 20.21 -12.02
N PRO A 278 -5.40 21.28 -12.30
CA PRO A 278 -4.88 22.63 -12.53
C PRO A 278 -4.01 23.17 -11.39
N GLU A 279 -4.45 23.00 -10.14
CA GLU A 279 -3.78 23.46 -8.93
C GLU A 279 -2.40 22.79 -8.79
N GLY A 280 -2.35 21.49 -9.06
CA GLY A 280 -1.10 20.72 -9.02
C GLY A 280 -0.12 21.17 -10.09
N ARG A 281 -0.57 21.41 -11.33
CA ARG A 281 0.29 21.96 -12.39
C ARG A 281 0.89 23.30 -12.01
N ASN A 282 0.07 24.21 -11.52
CA ASN A 282 0.51 25.53 -11.09
C ASN A 282 1.53 25.45 -9.96
N ALA A 283 1.25 24.64 -8.93
CA ALA A 283 2.16 24.43 -7.81
C ALA A 283 3.50 23.82 -8.27
N ILE A 284 3.48 22.82 -9.15
CA ILE A 284 4.72 22.19 -9.67
C ILE A 284 5.60 23.21 -10.39
N GLY A 285 4.99 24.02 -11.28
CA GLY A 285 5.73 25.05 -11.99
C GLY A 285 6.27 26.16 -11.08
N GLN A 286 5.51 26.55 -10.05
CA GLN A 286 5.92 27.60 -9.10
C GLN A 286 6.99 27.16 -8.11
N GLN A 287 7.00 25.88 -7.71
CA GLN A 287 7.96 25.31 -6.76
C GLN A 287 9.23 24.78 -7.44
N GLY A 288 9.52 25.18 -8.68
CA GLY A 288 10.74 24.77 -9.38
C GLY A 288 10.79 23.29 -9.75
N GLY A 289 9.65 22.63 -9.91
CA GLY A 289 9.61 21.19 -10.24
C GLY A 289 10.03 20.87 -11.68
N ILE A 290 9.95 21.84 -12.61
CA ILE A 290 10.23 21.60 -14.04
C ILE A 290 11.68 21.16 -14.29
N PRO A 291 12.72 21.90 -13.86
CA PRO A 291 14.12 21.49 -14.07
C PRO A 291 14.40 20.08 -13.53
N VAL A 292 13.93 19.79 -12.32
CA VAL A 292 14.16 18.50 -11.66
C VAL A 292 13.42 17.37 -12.39
N LEU A 293 12.21 17.61 -12.89
CA LEU A 293 11.51 16.63 -13.72
C LEU A 293 12.25 16.35 -15.03
N VAL A 294 12.85 17.36 -15.67
CA VAL A 294 13.67 17.17 -16.88
C VAL A 294 14.91 16.32 -16.57
N GLU A 295 15.60 16.61 -15.48
CA GLU A 295 16.73 15.81 -15.00
C GLU A 295 16.33 14.35 -14.76
N VAL A 296 15.15 14.10 -14.16
CA VAL A 296 14.64 12.73 -13.97
C VAL A 296 14.37 12.01 -15.29
N VAL A 297 13.91 12.70 -16.35
CA VAL A 297 13.76 12.08 -17.69
C VAL A 297 15.12 11.63 -18.24
N GLU A 298 16.18 12.39 -17.96
CA GLU A 298 17.54 12.10 -18.43
C GLU A 298 18.20 10.97 -17.63
N LEU A 299 18.20 11.06 -16.30
CA LEU A 299 19.03 10.24 -15.41
C LEU A 299 18.24 9.25 -14.54
N GLY A 300 16.92 9.37 -14.47
CA GLY A 300 16.07 8.59 -13.57
C GLY A 300 15.94 7.11 -13.95
N SER A 301 15.30 6.35 -13.06
CA SER A 301 14.92 4.96 -13.34
C SER A 301 13.90 4.89 -14.49
N ALA A 302 13.68 3.71 -15.07
CA ALA A 302 12.65 3.54 -16.10
C ALA A 302 11.26 4.03 -15.63
N ARG A 303 10.92 3.84 -14.34
CA ARG A 303 9.66 4.32 -13.75
C ARG A 303 9.70 5.84 -13.49
N GLY A 304 10.83 6.35 -12.99
CA GLY A 304 11.04 7.78 -12.80
C GLY A 304 10.87 8.55 -14.10
N LYS A 305 11.50 8.10 -15.18
CA LYS A 305 11.40 8.69 -16.53
C LYS A 305 9.97 8.70 -17.06
N GLU A 306 9.24 7.59 -16.92
CA GLU A 306 7.83 7.49 -17.33
C GLU A 306 6.95 8.49 -16.59
N ASN A 307 7.06 8.55 -15.26
CA ASN A 307 6.26 9.47 -14.45
C ASN A 307 6.65 10.94 -14.68
N ALA A 308 7.94 11.23 -14.83
CA ALA A 308 8.42 12.58 -15.12
C ALA A 308 7.91 13.06 -16.48
N ALA A 309 8.02 12.23 -17.52
CA ALA A 309 7.47 12.54 -18.84
C ALA A 309 5.94 12.75 -18.79
N ALA A 310 5.21 11.97 -17.99
CA ALA A 310 3.78 12.18 -17.79
C ALA A 310 3.47 13.52 -17.12
N ALA A 311 4.22 13.91 -16.08
CA ALA A 311 4.06 15.20 -15.42
C ALA A 311 4.36 16.38 -16.37
N LEU A 312 5.47 16.31 -17.10
CA LEU A 312 5.86 17.32 -18.10
C LEU A 312 4.81 17.44 -19.22
N LEU A 313 4.28 16.33 -19.72
CA LEU A 313 3.21 16.34 -20.70
C LEU A 313 1.98 17.10 -20.19
N GLN A 314 1.55 16.85 -18.94
CA GLN A 314 0.40 17.54 -18.36
C GLN A 314 0.66 19.04 -18.23
N LEU A 315 1.86 19.45 -17.83
CA LEU A 315 2.26 20.85 -17.73
C LEU A 315 2.21 21.54 -19.10
N CYS A 316 2.84 20.93 -20.13
CA CYS A 316 2.93 21.53 -21.45
C CYS A 316 1.58 21.60 -22.18
N THR A 317 0.78 20.54 -22.10
CA THR A 317 -0.55 20.48 -22.75
C THR A 317 -1.49 21.59 -22.27
N ASN A 318 -1.29 22.04 -21.01
CA ASN A 318 -2.21 22.98 -20.37
C ASN A 318 -1.62 24.39 -20.18
N SER A 319 -0.36 24.63 -20.55
CA SER A 319 0.29 25.94 -20.34
C SER A 319 1.46 26.14 -21.29
N ASN A 320 1.32 27.09 -22.22
CA ASN A 320 2.40 27.51 -23.11
C ASN A 320 3.62 28.04 -22.33
N ARG A 321 3.39 28.71 -21.19
CA ARG A 321 4.47 29.17 -20.31
C ARG A 321 5.27 27.99 -19.78
N PHE A 322 4.59 26.98 -19.22
CA PHE A 322 5.30 25.81 -18.72
C PHE A 322 5.95 25.02 -19.86
N CYS A 323 5.30 24.91 -21.02
CA CYS A 323 5.91 24.29 -22.19
C CYS A 323 7.22 24.96 -22.60
N ASN A 324 7.24 26.30 -22.66
CA ASN A 324 8.45 27.05 -22.98
C ASN A 324 9.55 26.81 -21.94
N ASN A 325 9.21 26.80 -20.65
CA ASN A 325 10.17 26.48 -19.60
C ASN A 325 10.74 25.06 -19.78
N VAL A 326 9.90 24.05 -20.03
CA VAL A 326 10.34 22.66 -20.27
C VAL A 326 11.30 22.58 -21.46
N LEU A 327 11.05 23.34 -22.52
CA LEU A 327 11.95 23.40 -23.68
C LEU A 327 13.28 24.11 -23.36
N GLN A 328 13.24 25.18 -22.58
CA GLN A 328 14.43 25.93 -22.15
C GLN A 328 15.34 25.11 -21.23
N GLU A 329 14.76 24.25 -20.38
CA GLU A 329 15.49 23.29 -19.56
C GLU A 329 16.10 22.12 -20.37
N GLY A 330 15.93 22.10 -21.71
CA GLY A 330 16.57 21.10 -22.56
C GLY A 330 15.90 19.73 -22.54
N ALA A 331 14.58 19.66 -22.32
CA ALA A 331 13.87 18.37 -22.25
C ALA A 331 13.85 17.57 -23.57
N VAL A 332 14.11 18.19 -24.73
CA VAL A 332 13.93 17.54 -26.04
C VAL A 332 14.85 16.33 -26.25
N PRO A 333 16.19 16.42 -26.12
CA PRO A 333 17.06 15.25 -26.25
C PRO A 333 16.69 14.07 -25.34
N PRO A 334 16.48 14.24 -24.01
CA PRO A 334 16.14 13.12 -23.15
C PRO A 334 14.74 12.55 -23.44
N LEU A 335 13.78 13.37 -23.86
CA LEU A 335 12.48 12.88 -24.34
C LEU A 335 12.63 12.08 -25.64
N VAL A 336 13.42 12.52 -26.61
CA VAL A 336 13.69 11.74 -27.85
C VAL A 336 14.31 10.38 -27.50
N ALA A 337 15.33 10.36 -26.64
CA ALA A 337 15.94 9.10 -26.19
C ALA A 337 14.90 8.18 -25.51
N LEU A 338 14.00 8.74 -24.70
CA LEU A 338 12.92 8.00 -24.06
C LEU A 338 11.88 7.44 -25.06
N SER A 339 11.63 8.13 -26.18
CA SER A 339 10.75 7.61 -27.25
C SER A 339 11.32 6.34 -27.93
N GLN A 340 12.64 6.21 -27.98
CA GLN A 340 13.32 5.09 -28.63
C GLN A 340 13.51 3.92 -27.66
N ASN A 341 13.92 4.23 -26.42
CA ASN A 341 14.41 3.23 -25.46
C ASN A 341 13.53 3.07 -24.21
N GLY A 342 12.44 3.84 -24.08
CA GLY A 342 11.55 3.81 -22.92
C GLY A 342 10.60 2.61 -22.87
N THR A 343 9.87 2.49 -21.75
CA THR A 343 8.75 1.56 -21.62
C THR A 343 7.65 1.89 -22.65
N PRO A 344 6.75 0.96 -23.00
CA PRO A 344 5.64 1.25 -23.91
C PRO A 344 4.81 2.47 -23.50
N ARG A 345 4.56 2.61 -22.19
CA ARG A 345 3.86 3.78 -21.62
C ARG A 345 4.66 5.06 -21.75
N ALA A 346 5.96 5.03 -21.47
CA ALA A 346 6.82 6.19 -21.65
C ALA A 346 6.84 6.65 -23.12
N LYS A 347 6.97 5.72 -24.06
CA LYS A 347 6.92 6.01 -25.51
C LYS A 347 5.60 6.66 -25.91
N GLU A 348 4.47 6.14 -25.41
CA GLU A 348 3.15 6.73 -25.64
C GLU A 348 3.08 8.18 -25.13
N LYS A 349 3.53 8.46 -23.89
CA LYS A 349 3.52 9.82 -23.33
C LYS A 349 4.38 10.78 -24.14
N VAL A 350 5.58 10.35 -24.54
CA VAL A 350 6.49 11.16 -25.33
C VAL A 350 5.94 11.42 -26.74
N HIS A 351 5.30 10.43 -27.35
CA HIS A 351 4.64 10.62 -28.64
C HIS A 351 3.53 11.67 -28.55
N ILE A 352 2.69 11.61 -27.51
CA ILE A 352 1.67 12.64 -27.27
C ILE A 352 2.32 14.01 -27.01
N PHE A 353 3.45 14.05 -26.29
CA PHE A 353 4.19 15.28 -26.04
C PHE A 353 4.62 15.95 -27.34
N PHE A 354 5.33 15.24 -28.20
CA PHE A 354 5.82 15.87 -29.41
C PHE A 354 4.70 16.17 -30.42
N TRP A 355 3.74 15.24 -30.63
CA TRP A 355 2.75 15.40 -31.71
C TRP A 355 1.53 16.22 -31.26
N GLY A 356 1.16 16.13 -29.99
CA GLY A 356 0.03 16.85 -29.41
C GLY A 356 0.39 18.25 -28.93
N VAL A 357 1.57 18.44 -28.32
CA VAL A 357 1.96 19.74 -27.74
C VAL A 357 2.83 20.55 -28.69
N LEU A 358 3.88 19.95 -29.25
CA LEU A 358 4.85 20.69 -30.08
C LEU A 358 4.45 20.77 -31.57
N GLY A 359 3.35 20.12 -31.96
CA GLY A 359 2.86 20.13 -33.35
C GLY A 359 3.86 19.57 -34.36
N LEU A 360 4.85 18.81 -33.90
CA LEU A 360 5.92 18.26 -34.72
C LEU A 360 5.38 17.09 -35.56
N LYS A 361 4.72 17.38 -36.68
CA LYS A 361 4.15 16.37 -37.59
C LYS A 361 5.17 15.67 -38.49
N ALA A 362 6.47 15.97 -38.41
CA ALA A 362 7.47 15.37 -39.29
C ALA A 362 8.87 15.36 -38.67
N LYS A 363 9.63 14.27 -38.88
CA LYS A 363 11.08 14.05 -38.61
C LYS A 363 11.51 13.20 -37.41
N ILE A 364 10.71 12.23 -36.97
CA ILE A 364 11.25 11.07 -36.23
C ILE A 364 10.70 9.80 -36.89
N SER A 365 11.27 9.48 -38.05
CA SER A 365 11.07 8.22 -38.77
C SER A 365 12.44 7.72 -39.21
#